data_AF-A0A1Y1JMG1-F1
#
_entry.id   AF-A0A1Y1JMG1-F1
#
_cell.length_a   1.000
_cell.length_b   1.000
_cell.length_c   1.000
_cell.angle_alpha   90.00
_cell.angle_beta   90.00
_cell.angle_gamma   90.00
#
_symmetry.space_group_name_H-M   'P 1'
#
loop_
_entity.id
_entity.type
_entity.pdbx_description
1 polymer ?
#
loop_
_entity_poly.entity_id
_entity_poly.type
_entity_poly.pdbx_seq_one_letter_code
_entity_poly.pdbx_strand_id
1 'polypeptide(L)'
;MEAIHYGLTKHFPKCNKYIEEYIIKPTYEANACINGQIAAMGLGNKFDKKKSNAALSYASMIKGNSKYVSKESLCLYLYYWLDNESKEHHITQIDKDNIYDNLIKIGNNNVNICKSIMYQIKKNNELIETIKAIHDIYKSVYILKDYCEDYDYDKLCYVVNVFNNEDKMQEKTNSCKDIKPVIQTIYKNNTIVPIIITISVMLIILIFIFIIIKFIPHRSYMHRLIRRIINKNYNINDEWNIIKPPGINSFNIDDCRYDILYNRD
;
A
#
# COMPACT_ATOMS: atom_id res chain seq x y z
N MET A 1 0.40 -19.24 21.41
CA MET A 1 0.16 -18.01 20.62
C MET A 1 -0.82 -18.42 19.54
N GLU A 2 -2.10 -18.04 19.67
CA GLU A 2 -3.12 -18.46 18.71
C GLU A 2 -2.91 -17.72 17.39
N ALA A 3 -2.76 -18.47 16.30
CA ALA A 3 -2.70 -17.91 14.96
C ALA A 3 -4.08 -17.38 14.55
N ILE A 4 -4.12 -16.33 13.73
CA ILE A 4 -5.38 -15.87 13.14
C ILE A 4 -5.95 -17.00 12.31
N HIS A 5 -7.15 -17.43 12.69
CA HIS A 5 -7.87 -18.42 11.92
C HIS A 5 -8.37 -17.74 10.64
N TYR A 6 -7.66 -17.91 9.52
CA TYR A 6 -8.06 -17.34 8.23
C TYR A 6 -9.50 -17.67 7.82
N GLY A 7 -10.04 -18.78 8.33
CA GLY A 7 -11.47 -19.11 8.21
C GLY A 7 -12.44 -18.06 8.78
N LEU A 8 -11.99 -17.04 9.52
CA LEU A 8 -12.82 -15.88 9.90
C LEU A 8 -13.25 -15.06 8.67
N THR A 9 -12.43 -15.03 7.62
CA THR A 9 -12.68 -14.27 6.38
C THR A 9 -13.81 -14.85 5.54
N LYS A 10 -14.17 -16.13 5.75
CA LYS A 10 -15.30 -16.79 5.05
C LYS A 10 -16.63 -16.07 5.27
N HIS A 11 -16.75 -15.31 6.36
CA HIS A 11 -17.95 -14.56 6.69
C HIS A 11 -17.97 -13.13 6.12
N PHE A 12 -16.87 -12.65 5.54
CA PHE A 12 -16.75 -11.28 5.06
C PHE A 12 -17.82 -10.87 4.04
N PRO A 13 -18.23 -11.71 3.07
CA PRO A 13 -19.33 -11.34 2.16
C PRO A 13 -20.61 -10.99 2.92
N LYS A 14 -20.92 -11.71 3.99
CA LYS A 14 -22.09 -11.43 4.84
C LYS A 14 -21.89 -10.18 5.68
N CYS A 15 -20.69 -9.98 6.23
CA CYS A 15 -20.33 -8.75 6.93
C CYS A 15 -20.47 -7.50 6.04
N ASN A 16 -20.05 -7.62 4.77
CA ASN A 16 -20.19 -6.57 3.76
C ASN A 16 -21.66 -6.22 3.52
N LYS A 17 -22.54 -7.22 3.40
CA LYS A 17 -23.98 -6.96 3.28
C LYS A 17 -24.53 -6.15 4.45
N TYR A 18 -24.11 -6.44 5.69
CA TYR A 18 -24.53 -5.65 6.85
C TYR A 18 -24.06 -4.19 6.76
N ILE A 19 -22.79 -3.94 6.41
CA ILE A 19 -22.31 -2.56 6.23
C ILE A 19 -23.09 -1.84 5.12
N GLU A 20 -23.26 -2.45 3.96
CA GLU A 20 -24.00 -1.87 2.83
C GLU A 20 -25.45 -1.54 3.20
N GLU A 21 -26.12 -2.46 3.92
CA GLU A 21 -27.46 -2.21 4.45
C GLU A 21 -27.49 -1.00 5.37
N TYR A 22 -26.49 -0.82 6.24
CA TYR A 22 -26.39 0.34 7.12
C TYR A 22 -26.01 1.64 6.39
N ILE A 23 -25.33 1.57 5.24
CA ILE A 23 -25.09 2.74 4.38
C ILE A 23 -26.40 3.24 3.78
N ILE A 24 -27.28 2.32 3.37
CA ILE A 24 -28.58 2.64 2.77
C ILE A 24 -29.59 3.06 3.86
N LYS A 25 -29.62 2.33 4.97
CA LYS A 25 -30.58 2.50 6.08
C LYS A 25 -29.83 2.60 7.42
N PRO A 26 -29.23 3.76 7.73
CA PRO A 26 -28.52 3.94 8.98
C PRO A 26 -29.49 3.80 10.17
N THR A 27 -29.08 3.07 11.21
CA THR A 27 -29.88 2.94 12.44
C THR A 27 -29.78 4.16 13.34
N TYR A 28 -28.74 4.98 13.15
CA TYR A 28 -28.52 6.21 13.89
C TYR A 28 -28.97 7.41 13.07
N GLU A 29 -29.58 8.39 13.75
CA GLU A 29 -29.88 9.67 13.13
C GLU A 29 -28.60 10.32 12.58
N ALA A 30 -28.76 11.01 11.45
CA ALA A 30 -27.67 11.56 10.67
C ALA A 30 -26.72 12.47 11.48
N ASN A 31 -27.15 12.99 12.63
CA ASN A 31 -26.43 13.97 13.43
C ASN A 31 -25.37 13.38 14.35
N ALA A 32 -25.35 12.05 14.58
CA ALA A 32 -24.37 11.41 15.46
C ALA A 32 -22.91 11.67 15.01
N CYS A 33 -22.67 11.74 13.69
CA CYS A 33 -21.35 11.98 13.12
C CYS A 33 -20.92 13.45 13.07
N ILE A 34 -21.85 14.41 13.17
CA ILE A 34 -21.56 15.84 13.03
C ILE A 34 -21.43 16.52 14.40
N ASN A 35 -22.33 16.19 15.34
CA ASN A 35 -22.41 16.88 16.64
C ASN A 35 -22.25 15.94 17.84
N GLY A 36 -21.94 14.65 17.60
CA GLY A 36 -21.82 13.64 18.64
C GLY A 36 -20.38 13.32 19.03
N GLN A 37 -20.22 12.34 19.93
CA GLN A 37 -18.91 11.79 20.33
C GLN A 37 -18.04 11.37 19.14
N ILE A 38 -18.67 11.01 18.02
CA ILE A 38 -18.00 10.60 16.77
C ILE A 38 -17.32 11.77 16.07
N ALA A 39 -17.95 12.95 16.07
CA ALA A 39 -17.33 14.17 15.54
C ALA A 39 -16.10 14.55 16.38
N ALA A 40 -16.23 14.45 17.71
CA ALA A 40 -15.12 14.68 18.64
C ALA A 40 -13.96 13.68 18.45
N MET A 41 -14.23 12.52 17.88
CA MET A 41 -13.22 11.49 17.53
C MET A 41 -12.61 11.69 16.13
N GLY A 42 -12.99 12.75 15.41
CA GLY A 42 -12.44 13.08 14.09
C GLY A 42 -12.96 12.22 12.94
N LEU A 43 -13.94 11.34 13.18
CA LEU A 43 -14.57 10.50 12.15
C LEU A 43 -15.37 11.33 11.15
N GLY A 44 -16.09 12.35 11.64
CA GLY A 44 -17.02 13.15 10.83
C GLY A 44 -16.37 13.94 9.69
N ASN A 45 -15.06 14.21 9.78
CA ASN A 45 -14.31 14.93 8.75
C ASN A 45 -13.51 13.99 7.83
N LYS A 46 -13.39 12.71 8.18
CA LYS A 46 -12.52 11.74 7.50
C LYS A 46 -13.27 10.80 6.58
N PHE A 47 -14.55 10.57 6.82
CA PHE A 47 -15.40 9.70 5.99
C PHE A 47 -16.69 10.41 5.60
N ASP A 48 -17.31 9.94 4.52
CA ASP A 48 -18.67 10.35 4.18
C ASP A 48 -19.61 10.11 5.36
N LYS A 49 -20.60 10.99 5.51
CA LYS A 49 -21.58 10.96 6.59
C LYS A 49 -22.31 9.61 6.67
N LYS A 50 -22.68 9.02 5.53
CA LYS A 50 -23.38 7.72 5.48
C LYS A 50 -22.46 6.59 5.92
N LYS A 51 -21.21 6.58 5.42
CA LYS A 51 -20.21 5.58 5.80
C LYS A 51 -19.89 5.63 7.30
N SER A 52 -19.77 6.83 7.86
CA SER A 52 -19.57 7.01 9.31
C SER A 52 -20.73 6.44 10.13
N ASN A 53 -21.97 6.72 9.74
CA ASN A 53 -23.16 6.14 10.40
C ASN A 53 -23.23 4.62 10.24
N ALA A 54 -22.81 4.09 9.09
CA ALA A 54 -22.76 2.65 8.84
C ALA A 54 -21.73 1.96 9.73
N ALA A 55 -20.53 2.54 9.87
CA ALA A 55 -19.47 2.03 10.76
C ALA A 55 -19.95 1.93 12.21
N LEU A 56 -20.72 2.92 12.68
CA LEU A 56 -21.30 2.91 14.03
C LEU A 56 -22.40 1.87 14.20
N SER A 57 -23.30 1.78 13.22
CA SER A 57 -24.36 0.77 13.19
C SER A 57 -23.77 -0.62 13.24
N TYR A 58 -22.70 -0.84 12.46
CA TYR A 58 -21.97 -2.10 12.46
C TYR A 58 -21.24 -2.36 13.79
N ALA A 59 -20.57 -1.35 14.38
CA ALA A 59 -19.93 -1.50 15.68
C ALA A 59 -20.94 -1.82 16.81
N SER A 60 -22.14 -1.25 16.75
CA SER A 60 -23.25 -1.60 17.64
C SER A 60 -23.71 -3.05 17.41
N MET A 61 -23.75 -3.51 16.17
CA MET A 61 -24.06 -4.91 15.85
C MET A 61 -23.03 -5.90 16.42
N ILE A 62 -21.73 -5.55 16.46
CA ILE A 62 -20.68 -6.38 17.09
C ILE A 62 -20.99 -6.65 18.57
N LYS A 63 -21.57 -5.66 19.27
CA LYS A 63 -22.02 -5.81 20.66
C LYS A 63 -23.11 -6.87 20.77
N GLY A 64 -24.05 -6.84 19.83
CA GLY A 64 -25.14 -7.79 19.73
C GLY A 64 -24.67 -9.23 19.58
N ASN A 65 -25.53 -10.18 19.93
CA ASN A 65 -25.29 -11.58 19.62
C ASN A 65 -25.78 -11.85 18.20
N SER A 66 -24.87 -11.76 17.22
CA SER A 66 -25.14 -12.27 15.88
C SER A 66 -25.27 -13.79 15.95
N LYS A 67 -26.41 -14.33 15.51
CA LYS A 67 -26.62 -15.79 15.44
C LYS A 67 -25.78 -16.47 14.35
N TYR A 68 -25.26 -15.70 13.40
CA TYR A 68 -24.72 -16.26 12.15
C TYR A 68 -23.25 -15.96 11.89
N VAL A 69 -22.68 -14.97 12.56
CA VAL A 69 -21.30 -14.54 12.35
C VAL A 69 -20.65 -14.37 13.71
N SER A 70 -19.49 -14.99 13.90
CA SER A 70 -18.73 -14.85 15.14
C SER A 70 -18.32 -13.40 15.36
N LYS A 71 -18.19 -12.99 16.62
CA LYS A 71 -17.79 -11.62 16.95
C LYS A 71 -16.38 -11.33 16.40
N GLU A 72 -15.52 -12.34 16.41
CA GLU A 72 -14.20 -12.33 15.83
C GLU A 72 -14.23 -11.95 14.34
N SER A 73 -15.08 -12.61 13.55
CA SER A 73 -15.24 -12.29 12.13
C SER A 73 -15.78 -10.88 11.93
N LEU A 74 -16.70 -10.42 12.78
CA LEU A 74 -17.24 -9.06 12.68
C LEU A 74 -16.17 -8.01 13.00
N CYS A 75 -15.39 -8.21 14.07
CA CYS A 75 -14.27 -7.33 14.46
C CYS A 75 -13.21 -7.25 13.35
N LEU A 76 -12.77 -8.42 12.85
CA LEU A 76 -11.77 -8.50 11.79
C LEU A 76 -12.24 -7.78 10.52
N TYR A 77 -13.51 -7.98 10.16
CA TYR A 77 -14.08 -7.33 8.99
C TYR A 77 -14.19 -5.80 9.16
N LEU A 78 -14.56 -5.30 10.35
CA LEU A 78 -14.60 -3.85 10.59
C LEU A 78 -13.22 -3.22 10.40
N TYR A 79 -12.16 -3.88 10.87
CA TYR A 79 -10.79 -3.40 10.68
C TYR A 79 -10.39 -3.42 9.20
N TYR A 80 -10.69 -4.52 8.50
CA TYR A 80 -10.48 -4.65 7.06
C TYR A 80 -11.20 -3.56 6.27
N TRP A 81 -12.47 -3.29 6.60
CA TRP A 81 -13.27 -2.27 5.94
C TRP A 81 -12.68 -0.87 6.16
N LEU A 82 -12.32 -0.53 7.41
CA LEU A 82 -11.64 0.74 7.71
C LEU A 82 -10.32 0.88 6.98
N ASP A 83 -9.55 -0.19 6.83
CA ASP A 83 -8.30 -0.16 6.08
C ASP A 83 -8.53 0.20 4.61
N ASN A 84 -9.54 -0.40 3.99
CA ASN A 84 -9.89 -0.13 2.61
C ASN A 84 -10.35 1.33 2.41
N GLU A 85 -11.20 1.82 3.31
CA GLU A 85 -11.67 3.21 3.32
C GLU A 85 -10.55 4.22 3.62
N SER A 86 -9.60 3.85 4.49
CA SER A 86 -8.46 4.70 4.86
C SER A 86 -7.53 4.99 3.68
N LYS A 87 -7.40 4.02 2.74
CA LYS A 87 -6.59 4.19 1.53
C LYS A 87 -7.17 5.24 0.59
N GLU A 88 -8.50 5.38 0.52
CA GLU A 88 -9.17 6.38 -0.32
C GLU A 88 -8.99 7.81 0.22
N HIS A 89 -8.85 7.96 1.53
CA HIS A 89 -8.86 9.25 2.23
C HIS A 89 -7.51 9.67 2.84
N HIS A 90 -6.41 9.00 2.48
CA HIS A 90 -5.07 9.24 3.02
C HIS A 90 -5.01 9.23 4.56
N ILE A 91 -5.81 8.38 5.20
CA ILE A 91 -5.85 8.25 6.65
C ILE A 91 -4.62 7.49 7.12
N THR A 92 -3.91 8.03 8.12
CA THR A 92 -2.71 7.39 8.66
C THR A 92 -3.06 6.11 9.42
N GLN A 93 -2.09 5.20 9.57
CA GLN A 93 -2.26 3.97 10.36
C GLN A 93 -2.68 4.27 11.81
N ILE A 94 -2.09 5.29 12.43
CA ILE A 94 -2.38 5.71 13.81
C ILE A 94 -3.83 6.18 13.92
N ASP A 95 -4.27 7.00 12.97
CA ASP A 95 -5.64 7.47 12.93
C ASP A 95 -6.64 6.32 12.77
N LYS A 96 -6.36 5.38 11.88
CA LYS A 96 -7.21 4.20 11.65
C LYS A 96 -7.35 3.37 12.93
N ASP A 97 -6.24 3.11 13.63
CA ASP A 97 -6.27 2.37 14.89
C ASP A 97 -7.08 3.10 15.96
N ASN A 98 -6.93 4.43 16.08
CA ASN A 98 -7.73 5.25 16.99
C ASN A 98 -9.22 5.23 16.63
N ILE A 99 -9.55 5.32 15.34
CA ILE A 99 -10.92 5.24 14.83
C ILE A 99 -11.55 3.89 15.20
N TYR A 100 -10.83 2.80 14.93
CA TYR A 100 -11.29 1.46 15.27
C TYR A 100 -11.51 1.30 16.78
N ASP A 101 -10.54 1.69 17.60
CA ASP A 101 -10.62 1.60 19.07
C ASP A 101 -11.84 2.40 19.60
N ASN A 102 -12.10 3.57 19.01
CA ASN A 102 -13.24 4.40 19.36
C ASN A 102 -14.58 3.78 18.95
N LEU A 103 -14.69 3.22 17.75
CA LEU A 103 -15.90 2.53 17.29
C LEU A 103 -16.24 1.35 18.21
N ILE A 104 -15.24 0.55 18.58
CA ILE A 104 -15.44 -0.58 19.50
C ILE A 104 -15.83 -0.11 20.90
N LYS A 105 -15.23 0.96 21.42
CA LYS A 105 -15.59 1.54 22.73
C LYS A 105 -17.01 2.09 22.76
N ILE A 106 -17.45 2.81 21.72
CA ILE A 106 -18.83 3.33 21.62
C ILE A 106 -19.82 2.18 21.54
N GLY A 107 -19.51 1.17 20.73
CA GLY A 107 -20.36 -0.01 20.59
C GLY A 107 -20.43 -0.83 21.88
N ASN A 108 -19.39 -0.83 22.73
CA ASN A 108 -19.26 -1.83 23.78
C ASN A 108 -18.50 -1.35 25.03
N ASN A 109 -19.17 -1.41 26.19
CA ASN A 109 -18.56 -1.16 27.50
C ASN A 109 -17.55 -2.28 27.87
N ASN A 110 -17.67 -3.47 27.28
CA ASN A 110 -16.73 -4.58 27.45
C ASN A 110 -15.65 -4.56 26.37
N VAL A 111 -14.60 -3.76 26.60
CA VAL A 111 -13.46 -3.48 25.71
C VAL A 111 -12.74 -4.74 25.17
N ASN A 112 -13.01 -5.92 25.71
CA ASN A 112 -12.25 -7.14 25.40
C ASN A 112 -12.67 -7.91 24.14
N ILE A 113 -13.84 -7.67 23.53
CA ILE A 113 -14.35 -8.56 22.45
C ILE A 113 -13.42 -8.61 21.23
N CYS A 114 -12.90 -7.46 20.77
CA CYS A 114 -12.04 -7.41 19.59
C CYS A 114 -10.53 -7.35 19.93
N LYS A 115 -10.16 -7.46 21.21
CA LYS A 115 -8.80 -7.17 21.69
C LYS A 115 -7.77 -8.17 21.18
N SER A 116 -8.13 -9.46 21.15
CA SER A 116 -7.24 -10.53 20.66
C SER A 116 -6.88 -10.32 19.19
N ILE A 117 -7.88 -10.01 18.36
CA ILE A 117 -7.71 -9.78 16.92
C ILE A 117 -6.87 -8.54 16.66
N MET A 118 -7.17 -7.43 17.33
CA MET A 118 -6.38 -6.21 17.19
C MET A 118 -4.92 -6.42 17.55
N TYR A 119 -4.65 -7.15 18.64
CA TYR A 119 -3.29 -7.44 19.04
C TYR A 119 -2.54 -8.20 17.94
N GLN A 120 -3.20 -9.18 17.31
CA GLN A 120 -2.60 -9.97 16.24
C GLN A 120 -2.37 -9.14 14.96
N ILE A 121 -3.30 -8.26 14.60
CA ILE A 121 -3.15 -7.34 13.46
C ILE A 121 -2.00 -6.34 13.71
N LYS A 122 -1.99 -5.67 14.86
CA LYS A 122 -0.94 -4.68 15.21
C LYS A 122 0.45 -5.31 15.28
N LYS A 123 0.53 -6.60 15.63
CA LYS A 123 1.80 -7.33 15.68
C LYS A 123 2.33 -7.69 14.30
N ASN A 124 1.45 -7.90 13.31
CA ASN A 124 1.84 -8.34 11.97
C ASN A 124 1.15 -7.49 10.90
N ASN A 125 1.84 -6.50 10.37
CA ASN A 125 1.30 -5.64 9.31
C ASN A 125 1.03 -6.41 8.00
N GLU A 126 1.75 -7.49 7.72
CA GLU A 126 1.57 -8.28 6.48
C GLU A 126 0.23 -9.02 6.47
N LEU A 127 -0.28 -9.33 7.66
CA LEU A 127 -1.55 -10.02 7.84
C LEU A 127 -2.71 -9.29 7.16
N ILE A 128 -2.74 -7.95 7.15
CA ILE A 128 -3.86 -7.23 6.51
C ILE A 128 -3.87 -7.44 5.01
N GLU A 129 -2.69 -7.57 4.39
CA GLU A 129 -2.54 -7.87 2.96
C GLU A 129 -2.91 -9.34 2.69
N THR A 130 -2.55 -10.26 3.59
CA THR A 130 -3.02 -11.66 3.51
C THR A 130 -4.55 -11.76 3.62
N ILE A 131 -5.16 -11.02 4.54
CA ILE A 131 -6.63 -10.97 4.70
C ILE A 131 -7.30 -10.44 3.44
N LYS A 132 -6.74 -9.41 2.80
CA LYS A 132 -7.23 -8.89 1.51
C LYS A 132 -7.18 -9.95 0.42
N ALA A 133 -6.02 -10.58 0.23
CA ALA A 133 -5.86 -11.61 -0.80
C ALA A 133 -6.87 -12.76 -0.60
N ILE A 134 -7.05 -13.21 0.64
CA ILE A 134 -8.02 -14.26 0.96
C ILE A 134 -9.46 -13.77 0.73
N HIS A 135 -9.79 -12.53 1.09
CA HIS A 135 -11.10 -11.96 0.84
C HIS A 135 -11.41 -11.88 -0.67
N ASP A 136 -10.46 -11.46 -1.50
CA ASP A 136 -10.63 -11.39 -2.95
C ASP A 136 -10.87 -12.77 -3.57
N ILE A 137 -10.20 -13.81 -3.05
CA ILE A 137 -10.49 -15.20 -3.42
C ILE A 137 -11.93 -15.57 -3.05
N TYR A 138 -12.34 -15.34 -1.79
CA TYR A 138 -13.71 -15.65 -1.36
C TYR A 138 -14.76 -14.87 -2.14
N LYS A 139 -14.50 -13.61 -2.46
CA LYS A 139 -15.39 -12.77 -3.27
C LYS A 139 -15.55 -13.35 -4.67
N SER A 140 -14.44 -13.73 -5.31
CA SER A 140 -14.46 -14.37 -6.64
C SER A 140 -15.29 -15.65 -6.62
N VAL A 141 -15.18 -16.44 -5.54
CA VAL A 141 -15.90 -17.71 -5.42
C VAL A 141 -17.37 -17.52 -5.07
N TYR A 142 -17.68 -16.53 -4.24
CA TYR A 142 -19.05 -16.13 -3.97
C TYR A 142 -19.76 -15.73 -5.26
N ILE A 143 -19.09 -14.97 -6.13
CA ILE A 143 -19.60 -14.63 -7.47
C ILE A 143 -19.83 -15.90 -8.29
N LEU A 144 -18.87 -16.83 -8.34
CA LEU A 144 -19.02 -18.08 -9.10
C LEU A 144 -20.20 -18.92 -8.61
N LYS A 145 -20.49 -18.94 -7.29
CA LYS A 145 -21.63 -19.64 -6.73
C LYS A 145 -22.96 -19.11 -7.24
N ASP A 146 -23.08 -17.80 -7.44
CA ASP A 146 -24.30 -17.19 -8.00
C ASP A 146 -24.51 -17.57 -9.47
N TYR A 147 -23.45 -17.99 -10.20
CA TYR A 147 -23.52 -18.42 -11.60
C TYR A 147 -23.55 -19.95 -11.79
N CYS A 148 -23.12 -20.73 -10.79
CA CYS A 148 -23.01 -22.18 -10.86
C CYS A 148 -23.93 -22.82 -9.80
N GLU A 149 -25.08 -23.33 -10.23
CA GLU A 149 -26.10 -23.93 -9.34
C GLU A 149 -25.55 -25.11 -8.50
N ASP A 150 -24.50 -25.79 -8.98
CA ASP A 150 -23.85 -26.95 -8.34
C ASP A 150 -22.42 -26.67 -7.79
N TYR A 151 -22.14 -25.45 -7.32
CA TYR A 151 -20.80 -25.15 -6.80
C TYR A 151 -20.57 -25.71 -5.39
N ASP A 152 -19.82 -26.82 -5.32
CA ASP A 152 -19.40 -27.48 -4.09
C ASP A 152 -18.38 -26.63 -3.29
N TYR A 153 -18.78 -26.20 -2.09
CA TYR A 153 -17.96 -25.39 -1.18
C TYR A 153 -16.69 -26.13 -0.74
N ASP A 154 -16.70 -27.47 -0.75
CA ASP A 154 -15.57 -28.29 -0.31
C ASP A 154 -14.38 -28.18 -1.28
N LYS A 155 -14.64 -27.92 -2.57
CA LYS A 155 -13.58 -27.60 -3.55
C LYS A 155 -12.88 -26.27 -3.26
N LEU A 156 -13.56 -25.31 -2.63
CA LEU A 156 -12.90 -24.07 -2.24
C LEU A 156 -12.02 -24.28 -1.00
N CYS A 157 -12.54 -24.96 0.01
CA CYS A 157 -11.74 -25.33 1.19
C CYS A 157 -10.52 -26.15 0.77
N TYR A 158 -10.66 -26.99 -0.26
CA TYR A 158 -9.54 -27.66 -0.91
C TYR A 158 -8.53 -26.67 -1.51
N VAL A 159 -8.94 -25.73 -2.37
CA VAL A 159 -8.03 -24.74 -2.98
C VAL A 159 -7.32 -23.88 -1.92
N VAL A 160 -8.06 -23.39 -0.92
CA VAL A 160 -7.49 -22.59 0.19
C VAL A 160 -6.55 -23.43 1.06
N ASN A 161 -6.88 -24.70 1.31
CA ASN A 161 -6.00 -25.62 2.02
C ASN A 161 -4.77 -26.03 1.20
N VAL A 162 -4.87 -26.04 -0.13
CA VAL A 162 -3.73 -26.26 -1.04
C VAL A 162 -2.78 -25.07 -0.98
N PHE A 163 -3.27 -23.84 -0.93
CA PHE A 163 -2.41 -22.66 -0.73
C PHE A 163 -1.79 -22.61 0.67
N ASN A 164 -2.47 -23.11 1.69
CA ASN A 164 -1.91 -23.18 3.05
C ASN A 164 -0.94 -24.35 3.25
N ASN A 165 -0.97 -25.37 2.39
CA ASN A 165 -0.12 -26.55 2.46
C ASN A 165 0.69 -26.67 1.16
N GLU A 166 1.73 -25.84 0.99
CA GLU A 166 2.53 -25.77 -0.25
C GLU A 166 3.19 -27.09 -0.68
N ASP A 167 3.23 -28.14 0.16
CA ASP A 167 4.08 -29.31 -0.11
C ASP A 167 3.41 -30.53 -0.74
N LYS A 168 2.08 -30.60 -0.87
CA LYS A 168 1.45 -31.81 -1.45
C LYS A 168 0.16 -31.51 -2.19
N MET A 169 0.22 -31.39 -3.52
CA MET A 169 -0.70 -32.19 -4.32
C MET A 169 -0.36 -32.36 -5.80
N GLN A 170 -0.30 -33.64 -6.19
CA GLN A 170 -0.54 -34.14 -7.54
C GLN A 170 -2.05 -34.34 -7.77
N GLU A 171 -2.41 -34.22 -9.04
CA GLU A 171 -3.74 -34.06 -9.63
C GLU A 171 -4.82 -35.06 -9.21
N LYS A 172 -6.05 -34.52 -9.09
CA LYS A 172 -7.25 -35.08 -9.71
C LYS A 172 -8.38 -34.03 -9.70
N THR A 173 -8.66 -33.43 -10.84
CA THR A 173 -9.86 -32.61 -11.03
C THR A 173 -10.68 -33.19 -12.18
N ASN A 174 -11.81 -33.81 -11.82
CA ASN A 174 -12.85 -34.15 -12.77
C ASN A 174 -13.58 -32.88 -13.22
N SER A 175 -13.84 -32.82 -14.52
CA SER A 175 -14.27 -31.68 -15.32
C SER A 175 -15.50 -30.93 -14.79
N CYS A 176 -15.36 -29.63 -14.53
CA CYS A 176 -16.45 -28.70 -14.82
C CYS A 176 -16.54 -28.61 -16.35
N LYS A 177 -17.62 -29.13 -16.93
CA LYS A 177 -17.88 -29.00 -18.37
C LYS A 177 -17.92 -27.53 -18.76
N ASP A 178 -17.07 -27.16 -19.70
CA ASP A 178 -17.15 -26.01 -20.60
C ASP A 178 -17.85 -24.75 -20.06
N ILE A 179 -17.43 -24.28 -18.88
CA ILE A 179 -17.55 -22.86 -18.59
C ILE A 179 -16.51 -22.22 -19.51
N LYS A 180 -16.93 -21.71 -20.67
CA LYS A 180 -16.12 -20.73 -21.41
C LYS A 180 -15.80 -19.66 -20.37
N PRO A 181 -14.55 -19.54 -19.90
CA PRO A 181 -14.25 -18.54 -18.92
C PRO A 181 -14.60 -17.22 -19.62
N VAL A 182 -15.64 -16.56 -19.13
CA VAL A 182 -15.75 -15.12 -19.32
C VAL A 182 -14.60 -14.60 -18.47
N ILE A 183 -13.40 -14.70 -19.03
CA ILE A 183 -12.26 -13.91 -18.62
C ILE A 183 -12.80 -12.52 -18.87
N GLN A 184 -13.40 -11.92 -17.82
CA GLN A 184 -13.40 -10.49 -17.70
C GLN A 184 -11.95 -10.14 -17.93
N THR A 185 -11.66 -9.62 -19.13
CA THR A 185 -10.35 -9.15 -19.49
C THR A 185 -9.99 -8.22 -18.36
N ILE A 186 -9.12 -8.70 -17.46
CA ILE A 186 -8.55 -7.90 -16.39
C ILE A 186 -8.12 -6.66 -17.12
N TYR A 187 -8.83 -5.56 -16.86
CA TYR A 187 -8.63 -4.31 -17.55
C TYR A 187 -7.23 -3.91 -17.11
N LYS A 188 -6.23 -4.35 -17.89
CA LYS A 188 -4.84 -3.95 -17.73
C LYS A 188 -4.90 -2.47 -18.00
N ASN A 189 -5.09 -1.70 -16.94
CA ASN A 189 -4.82 -0.28 -16.97
C ASN A 189 -3.42 -0.20 -17.55
N ASN A 190 -3.33 0.28 -18.79
CA ASN A 190 -2.08 0.35 -19.51
C ASN A 190 -1.22 1.39 -18.79
N THR A 191 -0.53 0.96 -17.73
CA THR A 191 0.44 1.76 -16.96
C THR A 191 1.53 2.31 -17.86
N ILE A 192 1.72 1.70 -19.03
CA ILE A 192 2.55 2.17 -20.13
C ILE A 192 2.12 3.58 -20.60
N VAL A 193 0.82 3.88 -20.68
CA VAL A 193 0.33 5.17 -21.18
C VAL A 193 0.77 6.35 -20.30
N PRO A 194 0.54 6.38 -18.97
CA PRO A 194 1.02 7.46 -18.13
C PRO A 194 2.56 7.55 -18.10
N ILE A 195 3.28 6.43 -18.21
CA ILE A 195 4.76 6.44 -18.31
C ILE A 195 5.23 7.11 -19.62
N ILE A 196 4.59 6.81 -20.75
CA ILE A 196 4.93 7.45 -22.03
C ILE A 196 4.63 8.95 -21.97
N ILE A 197 3.49 9.35 -21.40
CA ILE A 197 3.11 10.76 -21.27
C ILE A 197 4.15 11.53 -20.43
N THR A 198 4.58 10.99 -19.27
CA THR A 198 5.56 11.68 -18.42
C THR A 198 6.93 11.82 -19.11
N ILE A 199 7.39 10.79 -19.81
CA ILE A 199 8.63 10.85 -20.60
C ILE A 199 8.53 11.89 -21.72
N SER A 200 7.41 11.92 -22.45
CA SER A 200 7.18 12.89 -23.53
C SER A 200 7.17 14.34 -23.01
N VAL A 201 6.49 14.60 -21.88
CA VAL A 201 6.45 15.94 -21.27
C VAL A 201 7.84 16.37 -20.81
N MET A 202 8.62 15.48 -20.18
CA MET A 202 10.01 15.79 -19.79
C MET A 202 10.88 16.15 -21.01
N LEU A 203 10.79 15.38 -22.10
CA LEU A 203 11.56 15.66 -23.32
C LEU A 203 11.20 17.02 -23.93
N ILE A 204 9.92 17.37 -23.97
CA ILE A 204 9.44 18.66 -24.48
C ILE A 204 10.04 19.81 -23.65
N ILE A 205 10.01 19.72 -22.32
CA ILE A 205 10.61 20.73 -21.43
C ILE A 205 12.11 20.88 -21.69
N LEU A 206 12.85 19.77 -21.84
CA LEU A 206 14.27 19.79 -22.15
C LEU A 206 14.58 20.46 -23.50
N ILE A 207 13.77 20.20 -24.52
CA ILE A 207 13.90 20.85 -25.84
C ILE A 207 13.65 22.35 -25.71
N PHE A 208 12.62 22.78 -24.98
CA PHE A 208 12.36 24.21 -24.74
C PHE A 208 13.52 24.89 -24.01
N ILE A 209 14.06 24.27 -22.96
CA ILE A 209 15.24 24.77 -22.25
C ILE A 209 16.43 24.90 -23.21
N PHE A 210 16.66 23.90 -24.06
CA PHE A 210 17.74 23.93 -25.04
C PHE A 210 17.58 25.06 -26.07
N ILE A 211 16.36 25.26 -26.59
CA ILE A 211 16.03 26.38 -27.49
C ILE A 211 16.27 27.71 -26.78
N ILE A 212 15.76 27.89 -25.56
CA ILE A 212 15.96 29.11 -24.76
C ILE A 212 17.46 29.40 -24.57
N ILE A 213 18.25 28.39 -24.18
CA ILE A 213 19.70 28.54 -24.01
C ILE A 213 20.40 28.90 -25.34
N LYS A 214 19.95 28.32 -26.46
CA LYS A 214 20.54 28.55 -27.78
C LYS A 214 20.21 29.94 -28.35
N PHE A 215 18.99 30.42 -28.13
CA PHE A 215 18.48 31.65 -28.74
C PHE A 215 18.53 32.88 -27.82
N ILE A 216 18.79 32.72 -26.52
CA ILE A 216 19.07 33.88 -25.67
C ILE A 216 20.42 34.49 -26.10
N PRO A 217 20.46 35.76 -26.54
CA PRO A 217 21.66 36.43 -27.03
C PRO A 217 22.70 36.70 -25.92
N HIS A 218 22.39 36.37 -24.67
CA HIS A 218 23.31 36.40 -23.53
C HIS A 218 24.16 35.13 -23.40
N ARG A 219 24.56 34.53 -24.52
CA ARG A 219 25.54 33.43 -24.55
C ARG A 219 26.80 33.79 -23.78
N SER A 220 27.24 35.06 -23.84
CA SER A 220 28.39 35.56 -23.09
C SER A 220 28.19 35.55 -21.57
N TYR A 221 27.00 35.85 -21.07
CA TYR A 221 26.71 35.90 -19.63
C TYR A 221 26.65 34.50 -19.02
N MET A 222 25.94 33.58 -19.66
CA MET A 222 25.85 32.19 -19.20
C MET A 222 27.21 31.50 -19.26
N HIS A 223 27.99 31.72 -20.32
CA HIS A 223 29.34 31.17 -20.43
C HIS A 223 30.27 31.71 -19.34
N ARG A 224 30.08 32.97 -18.93
CA ARG A 224 30.82 33.61 -17.82
C ARG A 224 30.40 33.02 -16.47
N LEU A 225 29.12 32.74 -16.24
CA LEU A 225 28.65 32.07 -15.02
C LEU A 225 29.18 30.64 -14.91
N ILE A 226 29.09 29.86 -15.98
CA ILE A 226 29.64 28.49 -16.01
C ILE A 226 31.15 28.52 -15.76
N ARG A 227 31.89 29.43 -16.41
CA ARG A 227 33.33 29.59 -16.19
C ARG A 227 33.67 30.01 -14.75
N ARG A 228 32.83 30.83 -14.11
CA ARG A 228 32.98 31.17 -12.68
C ARG A 228 32.79 29.96 -11.77
N ILE A 229 31.80 29.11 -12.04
CA ILE A 229 31.56 27.88 -11.25
C ILE A 229 32.73 26.90 -11.44
N ILE A 230 33.16 26.69 -12.69
CA ILE A 230 34.30 25.83 -13.02
C ILE A 230 35.58 26.34 -12.33
N ASN A 231 35.90 27.63 -12.46
CA ASN A 231 37.09 28.21 -11.82
C ASN A 231 37.02 28.15 -10.28
N LYS A 232 35.82 28.31 -9.70
CA LYS A 232 35.65 28.17 -8.24
C LYS A 232 35.94 26.73 -7.78
N ASN A 233 35.52 25.73 -8.55
CA ASN A 233 35.81 24.33 -8.25
C ASN A 233 37.29 23.97 -8.48
N TYR A 234 37.94 24.54 -9.51
CA TYR A 234 39.39 24.35 -9.69
C TYR A 234 40.19 24.96 -8.53
N ASN A 235 39.84 26.16 -8.06
CA ASN A 235 40.48 26.76 -6.88
C ASN A 235 40.29 25.92 -5.61
N ILE A 236 39.12 25.29 -5.42
CA ILE A 236 38.88 24.39 -4.29
C ILE A 236 39.78 23.15 -4.40
N ASN A 237 39.98 22.61 -5.60
CA ASN A 237 40.88 21.47 -5.82
C ASN A 237 42.36 21.83 -5.58
N ASP A 238 42.75 23.06 -5.91
CA ASP A 238 44.10 23.57 -5.61
C ASP A 238 44.30 23.81 -4.11
N GLU A 239 43.29 24.30 -3.37
CA GLU A 239 43.33 24.38 -1.90
C GLU A 239 43.44 23.00 -1.24
N TRP A 240 42.75 21.99 -1.77
CA TRP A 240 42.88 20.60 -1.31
C TRP A 240 44.27 20.01 -1.57
N ASN A 241 44.97 20.43 -2.62
CA ASN A 241 46.35 20.02 -2.89
C ASN A 241 47.39 20.69 -1.97
N ILE A 242 47.06 21.83 -1.35
CA ILE A 242 47.94 22.52 -0.39
C ILE A 242 47.82 21.89 1.01
N ILE A 243 46.69 21.27 1.33
CA ILE A 243 46.50 20.51 2.58
C ILE A 243 47.02 19.08 2.40
N LYS A 244 48.31 18.92 2.09
CA LYS A 244 49.02 17.67 2.37
C LYS A 244 49.51 17.73 3.82
N PRO A 245 49.24 16.73 4.67
CA PRO A 245 49.77 16.69 6.02
C PRO A 245 51.31 16.68 5.97
N PRO A 246 52.01 17.59 6.68
CA PRO A 246 53.45 17.55 6.77
C PRO A 246 53.83 16.39 7.68
N GLY A 247 54.18 15.26 7.07
CA GLY A 247 54.77 14.13 7.78
C GLY A 247 54.25 12.79 7.31
N ILE A 248 54.89 12.28 6.25
CA ILE A 248 55.50 10.93 6.24
C ILE A 248 56.73 11.09 5.32
N ASN A 249 57.89 11.16 5.95
CA ASN A 249 59.18 10.94 5.31
C ASN A 249 59.20 9.50 4.76
N SER A 250 58.97 9.33 3.46
CA SER A 250 59.38 8.10 2.77
C SER A 250 60.85 8.26 2.38
N PHE A 251 61.65 7.41 3.00
CA PHE A 251 63.09 7.25 2.84
C PHE A 251 63.56 7.18 1.38
N ASN A 252 64.78 7.68 1.19
CA ASN A 252 65.71 7.44 0.09
C ASN A 252 65.67 6.02 -0.49
N ILE A 253 65.51 5.93 -1.81
CA ILE A 253 66.17 4.98 -2.72
C ILE A 253 66.27 5.77 -4.04
N ASP A 254 67.34 6.50 -4.33
CA ASP A 254 68.65 6.00 -4.80
C ASP A 254 68.53 4.92 -5.88
N ASP A 255 68.19 5.34 -7.11
CA ASP A 255 68.70 4.67 -8.32
C ASP A 255 68.89 5.73 -9.41
N CYS A 256 70.05 6.38 -9.35
CA CYS A 256 70.75 6.85 -10.54
C CYS A 256 70.85 5.67 -11.51
N ARG A 257 70.37 5.79 -12.75
CA ARG A 257 70.98 5.08 -13.89
C ARG A 257 70.49 5.57 -15.26
N TYR A 258 71.41 6.26 -15.92
CA TYR A 258 71.65 6.42 -17.37
C TYR A 258 70.82 7.43 -18.18
N ASP A 259 71.40 8.62 -18.30
CA ASP A 259 71.48 9.38 -19.54
C ASP A 259 72.09 8.52 -20.66
N ILE A 260 71.36 8.34 -21.77
CA ILE A 260 71.96 8.06 -23.08
C ILE A 260 71.23 8.93 -24.11
N LEU A 261 71.87 10.04 -24.45
CA LEU A 261 71.66 10.81 -25.67
C LEU A 261 72.16 9.96 -26.87
N TYR A 262 71.28 9.65 -27.81
CA TYR A 262 71.70 9.32 -29.18
C TYR A 262 71.34 10.47 -30.11
N ASN A 263 72.39 11.18 -30.54
CA ASN A 263 72.41 12.06 -31.68
C ASN A 263 72.68 11.24 -32.95
N ARG A 264 71.88 11.48 -33.99
CA ARG A 264 72.10 11.22 -35.43
C ARG A 264 71.15 12.20 -36.14
N ASP A 265 71.54 13.07 -37.05
CA ASP A 265 72.79 13.44 -37.71
C ASP A 265 72.82 14.98 -37.85
#